data_AF-S8CRL6-F1
#
_entry.id   AF-S8CRL6-F1
#
_cell.length_a   1.000
_cell.length_b   1.000
_cell.length_c   1.000
_cell.angle_alpha   90.00
_cell.angle_beta   90.00
_cell.angle_gamma   90.00
#
_symmetry.space_group_name_H-M   'P 1'
#
loop_
_entity.id
_entity.type
_entity.pdbx_description
1 polymer ?
#
loop_
_entity_poly.entity_id
_entity_poly.type
_entity_poly.pdbx_seq_one_letter_code
_entity_poly.pdbx_strand_id
1 'polypeptide(L)'
;QDSSSNEEVQDSNVEDVNDSTEGVLIPESRGKQDVSENEGEFFVSDLVWGKVKGHPWWPGQIFVPSAASDRARKHFKRDSYLIAYFGDQSFAWNEASRIRHFLKHFSEMERQSSSEKFASSVNSALDEFMRRVELGLSCSCLPSEIYSKMKSRVFVNAGIRAESSTVVVDGGGERMHGFQPGEILRRLR
;
A
#
# COMPACT_ATOMS: atom_id res chain seq x y z
N GLN A 1 31.66 48.60 -14.60
CA GLN A 1 32.85 48.33 -15.43
C GLN A 1 33.95 48.00 -14.43
N ASP A 2 33.96 46.74 -13.97
CA ASP A 2 34.78 45.62 -14.50
C ASP A 2 36.23 45.78 -14.01
N SER A 3 36.94 44.83 -13.39
CA SER A 3 36.89 43.36 -13.36
C SER A 3 37.58 42.88 -12.06
N SER A 4 37.07 41.85 -11.38
CA SER A 4 37.52 40.44 -11.40
C SER A 4 38.88 40.16 -10.74
N SER A 5 38.85 39.40 -9.63
CA SER A 5 39.93 38.50 -9.21
C SER A 5 39.34 37.33 -8.39
N ASN A 6 39.43 36.14 -8.99
CA ASN A 6 39.42 34.78 -8.45
C ASN A 6 40.27 34.65 -7.16
N GLU A 7 40.23 33.63 -6.30
CA GLU A 7 39.71 32.26 -6.25
C GLU A 7 39.88 31.82 -4.78
N GLU A 8 38.97 31.05 -4.20
CA GLU A 8 39.37 29.92 -3.33
C GLU A 8 38.19 28.96 -3.20
N VAL A 9 38.34 27.83 -3.88
CA VAL A 9 37.47 26.67 -3.86
C VAL A 9 37.64 26.01 -2.50
N GLN A 10 36.57 25.88 -1.72
CA GLN A 10 36.55 24.95 -0.61
C GLN A 10 35.85 23.66 -1.02
N ASP A 11 36.65 22.62 -0.83
CA ASP A 11 36.57 21.28 -1.33
C ASP A 11 35.30 20.55 -0.87
N SER A 12 34.80 19.74 -1.78
CA SER A 12 33.68 18.83 -1.63
C SER A 12 33.95 17.78 -0.56
N ASN A 13 33.23 17.85 0.56
CA ASN A 13 32.89 16.63 1.31
C ASN A 13 31.53 16.15 0.84
N VAL A 14 31.55 15.37 -0.25
CA VAL A 14 30.49 14.40 -0.53
C VAL A 14 30.61 13.36 0.56
N GLU A 15 29.92 13.56 1.68
CA GLU A 15 29.69 12.46 2.61
C GLU A 15 28.82 11.44 1.86
N ASP A 16 29.45 10.31 1.55
CA ASP A 16 28.81 9.10 1.05
C ASP A 16 27.51 8.88 1.80
N VAL A 17 26.38 9.03 1.10
CA VAL A 17 25.08 8.59 1.58
C VAL A 17 25.16 7.08 1.61
N ASN A 18 25.57 6.56 2.76
CA ASN A 18 25.64 5.15 3.06
C ASN A 18 24.24 4.57 2.86
N ASP A 19 24.08 3.77 1.80
CA ASP A 19 22.92 2.93 1.47
C ASP A 19 22.74 1.87 2.56
N SER A 20 22.38 2.34 3.74
CA SER A 20 22.12 1.53 4.91
C SER A 20 20.71 0.98 4.77
N THR A 21 20.63 -0.17 4.12
CA THR A 21 19.47 -1.07 4.13
C THR A 21 19.14 -1.61 5.53
N GLU A 22 19.92 -1.24 6.56
CA GLU A 22 19.65 -1.56 7.96
C GLU A 22 18.43 -0.80 8.51
N GLY A 23 17.39 -1.56 8.89
CA GLY A 23 16.22 -1.04 9.60
C GLY A 23 14.97 -0.78 8.75
N VAL A 24 14.99 -1.14 7.46
CA VAL A 24 13.79 -1.13 6.62
C VAL A 24 12.99 -2.40 6.87
N LEU A 25 11.77 -2.28 7.40
CA LEU A 25 10.81 -3.38 7.30
C LEU A 25 10.41 -3.52 5.84
N ILE A 26 10.77 -4.64 5.25
CA ILE A 26 10.28 -5.05 3.94
C ILE A 26 9.12 -6.01 4.26
N PRO A 27 7.85 -5.57 4.11
CA PRO A 27 6.74 -6.49 4.26
C PRO A 27 6.93 -7.59 3.23
N GLU A 28 6.84 -8.85 3.65
CA GLU A 28 6.90 -9.95 2.71
C GLU A 28 5.67 -9.91 1.79
N SER A 29 5.80 -10.45 0.58
CA SER A 29 4.64 -10.91 -0.17
C SER A 29 4.16 -12.22 0.47
N ARG A 30 2.85 -12.39 0.70
CA ARG A 30 2.30 -13.63 1.29
C ARG A 30 2.85 -14.88 0.56
N GLY A 31 3.60 -15.72 1.28
CA GLY A 31 4.07 -17.02 0.80
C GLY A 31 3.01 -18.13 0.91
N LYS A 32 3.37 -19.36 0.50
CA LYS A 32 2.50 -20.56 0.44
C LYS A 32 1.96 -21.09 1.77
N GLN A 33 2.43 -20.57 2.91
CA GLN A 33 1.96 -21.05 4.21
C GLN A 33 0.72 -20.29 4.65
N ASP A 34 -0.25 -21.05 5.15
CA ASP A 34 -1.47 -20.58 5.80
C ASP A 34 -1.09 -19.88 7.10
N VAL A 35 -0.61 -18.63 7.00
CA VAL A 35 -0.35 -17.80 8.16
C VAL A 35 -1.70 -17.30 8.65
N SER A 36 -2.10 -17.73 9.85
CA SER A 36 -3.23 -17.14 10.55
C SER A 36 -3.05 -15.62 10.57
N GLU A 37 -4.13 -14.85 10.31
CA GLU A 37 -4.13 -13.38 10.39
C GLU A 37 -3.91 -12.95 11.85
N ASN A 38 -2.66 -13.06 12.31
CA ASN A 38 -2.23 -12.62 13.63
C ASN A 38 -2.23 -11.10 13.65
N GLU A 39 -2.77 -10.52 14.72
CA GLU A 39 -2.74 -9.07 14.88
C GLU A 39 -1.29 -8.59 14.97
N GLY A 40 -0.87 -7.79 13.98
CA GLY A 40 0.47 -7.19 13.95
C GLY A 40 1.32 -7.59 12.75
N GLU A 41 0.92 -8.60 11.98
CA GLU A 41 1.59 -8.97 10.72
C GLU A 41 0.82 -8.44 9.52
N PHE A 42 1.53 -7.74 8.64
CA PHE A 42 0.95 -7.17 7.43
C PHE A 42 1.87 -7.39 6.23
N PHE A 43 1.26 -7.60 5.07
CA PHE A 43 1.98 -7.95 3.85
C PHE A 43 1.78 -6.91 2.76
N VAL A 44 2.67 -6.93 1.76
CA VAL A 44 2.51 -6.09 0.56
C VAL A 44 1.15 -6.35 -0.06
N SER A 45 0.50 -5.28 -0.51
CA SER A 45 -0.84 -5.28 -1.10
C SER A 45 -1.99 -5.61 -0.15
N ASP A 46 -1.78 -5.89 1.15
CA ASP A 46 -2.90 -6.01 2.10
C ASP A 46 -3.73 -4.72 2.10
N LEU A 47 -5.06 -4.90 2.08
CA LEU A 47 -6.00 -3.82 2.34
C LEU A 47 -6.11 -3.65 3.86
N VAL A 48 -5.94 -2.42 4.32
CA VAL A 48 -5.86 -2.10 5.74
C VAL A 48 -6.56 -0.80 6.07
N TRP A 49 -6.80 -0.59 7.35
CA TRP A 49 -7.08 0.71 7.91
C TRP A 49 -5.82 1.24 8.58
N GLY A 50 -5.36 2.42 8.17
CA GLY A 50 -4.26 3.12 8.80
C GLY A 50 -4.76 4.25 9.70
N LYS A 51 -4.15 4.42 10.87
CA LYS A 51 -4.44 5.55 11.75
C LYS A 51 -3.40 6.65 11.56
N VAL A 52 -3.82 7.91 11.46
CA VAL A 52 -2.95 9.08 11.69
C VAL A 52 -3.52 9.96 12.80
N LYS A 53 -2.71 10.87 13.36
CA LYS A 53 -3.16 11.75 14.46
C LYS A 53 -4.18 12.76 13.88
N GLY A 54 -5.31 12.95 14.55
CA GLY A 54 -6.32 13.94 14.14
C GLY A 54 -7.29 13.49 13.04
N HIS A 55 -7.18 12.27 12.52
CA HIS A 55 -8.08 11.74 11.48
C HIS A 55 -8.72 10.42 11.95
N PRO A 56 -9.88 10.00 11.40
CA PRO A 56 -10.40 8.65 11.63
C PRO A 56 -9.41 7.58 11.12
N TRP A 57 -9.66 6.32 11.44
CA TRP A 57 -9.00 5.22 10.75
C TRP A 57 -9.37 5.26 9.28
N TRP A 58 -8.39 5.34 8.39
CA TRP A 58 -8.61 5.57 6.95
C TRP A 58 -8.22 4.34 6.13
N PRO A 59 -9.01 3.94 5.13
CA PRO A 59 -8.71 2.76 4.33
C PRO A 59 -7.53 3.03 3.39
N GLY A 60 -6.64 2.05 3.24
CA GLY A 60 -5.47 2.12 2.39
C GLY A 60 -4.92 0.75 2.01
N GLN A 61 -3.85 0.78 1.23
CA GLN A 61 -3.12 -0.42 0.80
C GLN A 61 -1.64 -0.29 1.18
N ILE A 62 -1.04 -1.41 1.59
CA ILE A 62 0.40 -1.47 1.90
C ILE A 62 1.22 -1.63 0.63
N PHE A 63 2.30 -0.87 0.54
CA PHE A 63 3.28 -0.91 -0.55
C PHE A 63 4.67 -1.27 -0.04
N VAL A 64 5.48 -1.83 -0.93
CA VAL A 64 6.91 -2.03 -0.67
C VAL A 64 7.60 -0.68 -0.43
N PRO A 65 8.56 -0.59 0.50
CA PRO A 65 9.30 0.64 0.75
C PRO A 65 9.96 1.26 -0.49
N SER A 66 10.41 0.43 -1.43
CA SER A 66 11.05 0.88 -2.68
C SER A 66 10.10 1.64 -3.63
N ALA A 67 8.79 1.48 -3.45
CA ALA A 67 7.75 2.20 -4.18
C ALA A 67 7.52 3.63 -3.65
N ALA A 68 8.10 3.98 -2.50
CA ALA A 68 7.97 5.30 -1.88
C ALA A 68 8.50 6.41 -2.80
N SER A 69 7.68 7.43 -3.04
CA SER A 69 8.12 8.68 -3.67
C SER A 69 9.11 9.43 -2.76
N ASP A 70 9.83 10.41 -3.31
CA ASP A 70 10.73 11.25 -2.50
C ASP A 70 9.97 12.01 -1.40
N ARG A 71 8.69 12.32 -1.65
CA ARG A 71 7.83 12.92 -0.63
C ARG A 71 7.54 11.94 0.50
N ALA A 72 7.29 10.66 0.20
CA ALA A 72 7.08 9.64 1.21
C ALA A 72 8.35 9.31 2.00
N ARG A 73 9.51 9.24 1.33
CA ARG A 73 10.80 8.93 1.98
C ARG A 73 11.18 9.95 3.07
N LYS A 74 10.85 11.23 2.88
CA LYS A 74 11.06 12.29 3.89
C LYS A 74 10.34 12.03 5.23
N HIS A 75 9.32 11.19 5.23
CA HIS A 75 8.53 10.84 6.40
C HIS A 75 8.74 9.39 6.85
N PHE A 76 9.74 8.70 6.29
CA PHE A 76 10.06 7.32 6.64
C PHE A 76 10.35 7.18 8.14
N LYS A 77 9.90 6.05 8.69
CA LYS A 77 10.20 5.65 10.07
C LYS A 77 10.67 4.21 10.07
N ARG A 78 11.64 3.90 10.93
CA ARG A 78 12.03 2.52 11.20
C ARG A 78 10.79 1.73 11.66
N ASP A 79 10.74 0.46 11.28
CA ASP A 79 9.66 -0.44 11.67
C ASP A 79 8.23 0.01 11.29
N SER A 80 8.08 0.58 10.10
CA SER A 80 6.79 1.06 9.60
C SER A 80 6.46 0.58 8.18
N TYR A 81 5.16 0.52 7.90
CA TYR A 81 4.59 0.16 6.61
C TYR A 81 4.19 1.41 5.85
N LEU A 82 4.55 1.48 4.56
CA LEU A 82 4.05 2.50 3.67
C LEU A 82 2.62 2.17 3.29
N ILE A 83 1.68 3.01 3.72
CA ILE A 83 0.26 2.92 3.36
C ILE A 83 -0.08 4.07 2.42
N ALA A 84 -0.63 3.73 1.27
CA ALA A 84 -1.24 4.68 0.36
C ALA A 84 -2.76 4.64 0.56
N TYR A 85 -3.35 5.77 0.95
CA TYR A 85 -4.76 5.85 1.31
C TYR A 85 -5.65 6.02 0.09
N PHE A 86 -6.85 5.44 0.17
CA PHE A 86 -7.87 5.56 -0.87
C PHE A 86 -8.58 6.92 -0.80
N GLY A 87 -9.10 7.37 -1.95
CA GLY A 87 -9.95 8.56 -2.08
C GLY A 87 -9.20 9.89 -2.19
N ASP A 88 -8.28 10.19 -1.28
CA ASP A 88 -7.66 11.53 -1.18
C ASP A 88 -6.18 11.59 -1.60
N GLN A 89 -5.62 10.46 -2.08
CA GLN A 89 -4.24 10.34 -2.55
C GLN A 89 -3.18 10.66 -1.47
N SER A 90 -3.58 10.68 -0.19
CA SER A 90 -2.66 10.83 0.94
C SER A 90 -1.95 9.53 1.26
N PHE A 91 -0.89 9.59 2.06
CA PHE A 91 -0.09 8.43 2.44
C PHE A 91 0.48 8.61 3.85
N ALA A 92 0.92 7.52 4.46
CA ALA A 92 1.65 7.56 5.71
C ALA A 92 2.57 6.34 5.89
N TRP A 93 3.57 6.52 6.73
CA TRP A 93 4.36 5.44 7.31
C TRP A 93 3.78 5.09 8.68
N ASN A 94 3.23 3.88 8.81
CA ASN A 94 2.51 3.42 9.99
C ASN A 94 3.23 2.24 10.65
N GLU A 95 3.49 2.33 11.96
CA GLU A 95 3.84 1.16 12.77
C GLU A 95 2.66 0.19 12.84
N ALA A 96 2.93 -1.11 13.02
CA ALA A 96 1.91 -2.17 13.06
C ALA A 96 0.74 -1.88 14.04
N SER A 97 1.04 -1.27 15.20
CA SER A 97 0.05 -0.89 16.22
C SER A 97 -1.02 0.09 15.70
N ARG A 98 -0.70 0.82 14.63
CA ARG A 98 -1.53 1.86 13.99
C ARG A 98 -2.17 1.37 12.68
N ILE A 99 -2.23 0.04 12.50
CA ILE A 99 -2.81 -0.63 11.34
C ILE A 99 -3.83 -1.67 11.83
N ARG A 100 -4.91 -1.85 11.08
CA ARG A 100 -5.88 -2.93 11.28
C ARG A 100 -6.24 -3.56 9.93
N HIS A 101 -6.49 -4.87 9.90
CA HIS A 101 -6.92 -5.54 8.67
C HIS A 101 -8.28 -5.01 8.20
N PHE A 102 -8.41 -4.75 6.90
CA PHE A 102 -9.57 -4.07 6.33
C PHE A 102 -10.89 -4.79 6.64
N LEU A 103 -10.97 -6.08 6.29
CA LEU A 103 -12.20 -6.87 6.44
C LEU A 103 -12.52 -7.18 7.90
N LYS A 104 -11.53 -7.56 8.70
CA LYS A 104 -11.71 -7.96 10.10
C LYS A 104 -12.36 -6.83 10.93
N HIS A 105 -12.02 -5.58 10.64
CA HIS A 105 -12.52 -4.42 11.37
C HIS A 105 -13.51 -3.56 10.56
N PHE A 106 -14.01 -4.05 9.42
CA PHE A 106 -14.81 -3.24 8.50
C PHE A 106 -16.03 -2.61 9.18
N SER A 107 -16.86 -3.42 9.85
CA SER A 107 -18.12 -2.96 10.48
C SER A 107 -17.92 -1.88 11.54
N GLU A 108 -16.79 -1.91 12.25
CA GLU A 108 -16.42 -0.91 13.25
C GLU A 108 -15.91 0.37 12.58
N MET A 109 -15.05 0.23 11.57
CA MET A 109 -14.30 1.35 11.02
C MET A 109 -15.06 2.16 9.97
N GLU A 110 -15.93 1.51 9.20
CA GLU A 110 -16.75 2.14 8.15
C GLU A 110 -17.62 3.29 8.68
N ARG A 111 -17.93 3.30 9.98
CA ARG A 111 -18.87 4.25 10.61
C ARG A 111 -18.20 5.38 11.39
N GLN A 112 -16.88 5.51 11.32
CA GLN A 112 -16.14 6.48 12.15
C GLN A 112 -16.33 7.95 11.73
N SER A 113 -16.81 8.20 10.52
CA SER A 113 -17.00 9.56 10.02
C SER A 113 -18.16 9.61 9.02
N SER A 114 -18.93 10.70 9.07
CA SER A 114 -20.02 11.00 8.14
C SER A 114 -19.60 11.87 6.94
N SER A 115 -18.31 12.23 6.84
CA SER A 115 -17.81 13.04 5.72
C SER A 115 -17.88 12.28 4.38
N GLU A 116 -18.32 12.97 3.33
CA GLU A 116 -18.35 12.42 1.96
C GLU A 116 -16.99 11.90 1.49
N LYS A 117 -15.90 12.60 1.83
CA LYS A 117 -14.54 12.16 1.46
C LYS A 117 -14.18 10.82 2.11
N PHE A 118 -14.62 10.62 3.35
CA PHE A 118 -14.41 9.37 4.07
C PHE A 118 -15.28 8.26 3.48
N ALA A 119 -16.56 8.51 3.25
CA ALA A 119 -17.44 7.52 2.59
C ALA A 119 -16.90 7.11 1.20
N SER A 120 -16.41 8.07 0.41
CA SER A 120 -15.81 7.83 -0.89
C SER A 120 -14.52 7.00 -0.82
N SER A 121 -13.68 7.21 0.20
CA SER A 121 -12.47 6.40 0.38
C SER A 121 -12.78 4.96 0.78
N VAL A 122 -13.81 4.76 1.61
CA VAL A 122 -14.32 3.41 1.96
C VAL A 122 -14.86 2.70 0.74
N ASN A 123 -15.69 3.36 -0.07
CA ASN A 123 -16.19 2.80 -1.32
C ASN A 123 -15.05 2.44 -2.29
N SER A 124 -14.05 3.31 -2.43
CA SER A 124 -12.88 3.03 -3.28
C SER A 124 -12.08 1.80 -2.84
N ALA A 125 -12.03 1.54 -1.53
CA ALA A 125 -11.40 0.35 -0.96
C ALA A 125 -12.26 -0.90 -1.15
N LEU A 126 -13.59 -0.78 -1.08
CA LEU A 126 -14.53 -1.84 -1.42
C LEU A 126 -14.46 -2.22 -2.90
N ASP A 127 -14.39 -1.25 -3.81
CA ASP A 127 -14.22 -1.49 -5.25
C ASP A 127 -12.93 -2.29 -5.52
N GLU A 128 -11.85 -1.94 -4.81
CA GLU A 128 -10.60 -2.70 -4.89
C GLU A 128 -10.74 -4.14 -4.39
N PHE A 129 -11.39 -4.29 -3.24
CA PHE A 129 -11.67 -5.59 -2.66
C PHE A 129 -12.52 -6.45 -3.60
N MET A 130 -13.61 -5.91 -4.15
CA MET A 130 -14.49 -6.59 -5.10
C MET A 130 -13.76 -6.97 -6.38
N ARG A 131 -12.93 -6.07 -6.94
CA ARG A 131 -12.07 -6.40 -8.09
C ARG A 131 -11.17 -7.60 -7.81
N ARG A 132 -10.60 -7.71 -6.61
CA ARG A 132 -9.79 -8.85 -6.19
C ARG A 132 -10.63 -10.13 -6.02
N VAL A 133 -11.87 -10.01 -5.52
CA VAL A 133 -12.85 -11.12 -5.46
C VAL A 133 -13.11 -11.67 -6.86
N GLU A 134 -13.46 -10.79 -7.80
CA GLU A 134 -13.73 -11.14 -9.19
C GLU A 134 -12.51 -11.79 -9.86
N LEU A 135 -11.30 -11.26 -9.63
CA LEU A 135 -10.07 -11.84 -10.15
C LEU A 135 -9.83 -13.25 -9.59
N GLY A 136 -10.01 -13.45 -8.28
CA GLY A 136 -9.84 -14.76 -7.63
C GLY A 136 -10.89 -15.80 -8.05
N LEU A 137 -12.07 -15.35 -8.48
CA LEU A 137 -13.15 -16.18 -9.02
C LEU A 137 -13.08 -16.37 -10.53
N SER A 138 -12.14 -15.71 -11.22
CA SER A 138 -12.01 -15.79 -12.67
C SER A 138 -11.55 -17.17 -13.10
N CYS A 139 -12.26 -17.74 -14.08
CA CYS A 139 -11.90 -18.99 -14.72
C CYS A 139 -10.60 -18.84 -15.52
N SER A 140 -9.79 -19.90 -15.62
CA SER A 140 -8.65 -19.94 -16.54
C SER A 140 -9.06 -19.83 -18.02
N CYS A 141 -10.35 -19.98 -18.32
CA CYS A 141 -10.97 -19.75 -19.61
C CYS A 141 -11.21 -18.26 -19.93
N LEU A 142 -10.95 -17.34 -18.99
CA LEU A 142 -11.03 -15.91 -19.23
C LEU A 142 -9.97 -15.49 -20.26
N PRO A 143 -10.34 -14.72 -21.31
CA PRO A 143 -9.38 -14.21 -22.28
C PRO A 143 -8.23 -13.46 -21.61
N SER A 144 -7.01 -13.68 -22.10
CA SER A 144 -5.77 -13.22 -21.47
C SER A 144 -5.71 -11.70 -21.31
N GLU A 145 -6.33 -10.96 -22.22
CA GLU A 145 -6.42 -9.50 -22.23
C GLU A 145 -7.32 -9.00 -21.10
N ILE A 146 -8.47 -9.64 -20.92
CA ILE A 146 -9.41 -9.31 -19.84
C ILE A 146 -8.78 -9.66 -18.50
N TYR A 147 -8.18 -10.84 -18.40
CA TYR A 147 -7.47 -11.28 -17.21
C TYR A 147 -6.33 -10.32 -16.84
N SER A 148 -5.51 -9.90 -17.81
CA SER A 148 -4.40 -8.96 -17.58
C SER A 148 -4.90 -7.60 -17.10
N LYS A 149 -5.99 -7.10 -17.70
CA LYS A 149 -6.63 -5.85 -17.28
C LYS A 149 -7.20 -5.96 -15.87
N MET A 150 -7.81 -7.10 -15.52
CA MET A 150 -8.29 -7.37 -14.15
C MET A 150 -7.13 -7.52 -13.16
N LYS A 151 -5.96 -8.01 -13.61
CA LYS A 151 -4.75 -8.19 -12.79
C LYS A 151 -4.07 -6.88 -12.42
N SER A 152 -4.06 -5.94 -13.35
CA SER A 152 -3.41 -4.63 -13.19
C SER A 152 -4.38 -3.56 -12.70
N ARG A 153 -3.94 -2.75 -11.74
CA ARG A 153 -4.60 -1.49 -11.39
C ARG A 153 -3.56 -0.37 -11.37
N VAL A 154 -3.96 0.81 -11.88
CA VAL A 154 -3.18 2.02 -11.66
C VAL A 154 -3.64 2.64 -10.34
N PHE A 155 -2.70 2.81 -9.42
CA PHE A 155 -2.86 3.44 -8.12
C PHE A 155 -2.12 4.77 -8.13
N VAL A 156 -2.85 5.86 -8.35
CA VAL A 156 -2.29 7.22 -8.33
C VAL A 156 -2.33 7.75 -6.90
N ASN A 157 -1.16 7.98 -6.31
CA ASN A 157 -1.04 8.49 -4.95
C ASN A 157 0.27 9.27 -4.78
N ALA A 158 0.24 10.38 -4.02
CA ALA A 158 1.41 11.23 -3.85
C ALA A 158 2.59 10.54 -3.13
N GLY A 159 2.33 9.44 -2.43
CA GLY A 159 3.32 8.64 -1.71
C GLY A 159 4.01 7.59 -2.57
N ILE A 160 3.53 7.34 -3.79
CA ILE A 160 3.99 6.26 -4.66
C ILE A 160 4.66 6.83 -5.90
N ARG A 161 5.80 6.26 -6.29
CA ARG A 161 6.51 6.62 -7.53
C ARG A 161 5.67 6.28 -8.77
N ALA A 162 5.81 7.03 -9.86
CA ALA A 162 5.01 6.83 -11.07
C ALA A 162 5.22 5.41 -11.67
N GLU A 163 6.47 4.96 -11.70
CA GLU A 163 6.92 3.63 -12.10
C GLU A 163 6.38 2.51 -11.21
N SER A 164 6.00 2.82 -9.96
CA SER A 164 5.41 1.87 -9.01
C SER A 164 3.89 2.06 -8.87
N SER A 165 3.29 2.95 -9.66
CA SER A 165 1.85 3.23 -9.62
C SER A 165 1.02 2.11 -10.25
N THR A 166 1.61 1.28 -11.11
CA THR A 166 0.92 0.08 -11.61
C THR A 166 1.10 -1.05 -10.61
N VAL A 167 0.02 -1.39 -9.90
CA VAL A 167 -0.03 -2.54 -9.00
C VAL A 167 -0.55 -3.72 -9.79
N VAL A 168 0.31 -4.73 -9.95
CA VAL A 168 -0.09 -6.03 -10.50
C VAL A 168 -0.40 -6.95 -9.32
N VAL A 169 -1.65 -7.34 -9.16
CA VAL A 169 -2.02 -8.36 -8.18
C VAL A 169 -1.72 -9.70 -8.81
N ASP A 170 -0.78 -10.48 -8.27
CA ASP A 170 -0.40 -11.74 -8.90
C ASP A 170 -1.55 -12.77 -8.80
N GLY A 171 -2.36 -12.88 -9.86
CA GLY A 171 -3.45 -13.84 -9.94
C GLY A 171 -3.07 -15.20 -10.54
N GLY A 172 -1.81 -15.40 -10.95
CA GLY A 172 -1.44 -16.42 -11.93
C GLY A 172 -0.57 -17.54 -11.39
N GLY A 173 -1.08 -18.78 -11.45
CA GLY A 173 -0.32 -20.03 -11.30
C GLY A 173 -0.15 -20.52 -9.86
N GLU A 174 0.09 -19.60 -8.94
CA GLU A 174 -0.12 -19.81 -7.53
C GLU A 174 -1.49 -19.20 -7.23
N ARG A 175 -2.41 -19.98 -6.68
CA ARG A 175 -3.70 -19.43 -6.23
C ARG A 175 -3.36 -18.21 -5.39
N MET A 176 -4.24 -17.23 -5.34
CA MET A 176 -4.18 -16.19 -4.32
C MET A 176 -4.26 -16.93 -2.96
N HIS A 177 -3.13 -17.42 -2.42
CA HIS A 177 -3.14 -18.59 -1.52
C HIS A 177 -3.64 -18.23 -0.12
N GLY A 178 -3.78 -16.93 0.18
CA GLY A 178 -4.50 -16.40 1.34
C GLY A 178 -5.86 -15.75 1.01
N PHE A 179 -6.22 -15.60 -0.26
CA PHE A 179 -7.51 -15.06 -0.65
C PHE A 179 -8.35 -16.19 -1.21
N GLN A 180 -9.08 -16.81 -0.30
CA GLN A 180 -10.09 -17.83 -0.57
C GLN A 180 -11.41 -17.07 -0.74
N PRO A 181 -11.92 -16.84 -1.96
CA PRO A 181 -13.18 -16.13 -2.14
C PRO A 181 -14.32 -16.80 -1.37
N GLY A 182 -14.27 -18.14 -1.23
CA GLY A 182 -15.21 -18.91 -0.42
C GLY A 182 -15.18 -18.58 1.08
N GLU A 183 -14.00 -18.35 1.66
CA GLU A 183 -13.87 -17.98 3.08
C GLU A 183 -14.32 -16.53 3.31
N ILE A 184 -14.05 -15.65 2.35
CA ILE A 184 -14.49 -14.26 2.36
C ILE A 184 -16.02 -14.16 2.28
N LEU A 185 -16.65 -14.91 1.37
CA LEU A 185 -18.11 -14.99 1.30
C LEU A 185 -18.72 -15.56 2.59
N ARG A 186 -17.99 -16.42 3.32
CA ARG A 186 -18.41 -16.96 4.63
C ARG A 186 -18.41 -15.90 5.73
N ARG A 187 -17.53 -14.90 5.65
CA ARG A 187 -17.43 -13.77 6.60
C ARG A 187 -18.45 -12.63 6.31
N LEU A 188 -19.11 -12.66 5.15
CA LEU A 188 -20.13 -11.69 4.73
C LEU A 188 -21.58 -12.14 5.02
N ARG A 189 -21.77 -13.33 5.63
CA ARG A 189 -23.05 -13.83 6.14
C ARG A 189 -23.18 -13.51 7.62
#